data_AF-A0A7W6FLZ2-F1
#
_entry.id   AF-A0A7W6FLZ2-F1
#
_cell.length_a   1.000
_cell.length_b   1.000
_cell.length_c   1.000
_cell.angle_alpha   90.00
_cell.angle_beta   90.00
_cell.angle_gamma   90.00
#
_symmetry.space_group_name_H-M   'P 1'
#
loop_
_entity.id
_entity.type
_entity.pdbx_description
1 polymer ?
#
loop_
_entity_poly.entity_id
_entity_poly.type
_entity_poly.pdbx_seq_one_letter_code
_entity_poly.pdbx_strand_id
1 'polypeptide(L)'
;MHPVPTGSYEADSFANTGLNHWSVQPTIAYKYFDPQGLDVSLSSRLIFNTENTDTHYTSGTELVIDYAVGRNLGKVKIGATGYYLKQLTDDEGPAVASDGHRGEGLAIGPSLTYSFNPGMQLSASWQHDVIAENRSQGDAVWVNFATKF
;
A
#
# COMPACT_ATOMS: atom_id res chain seq x y z
N MET A 1 -12.27 -3.43 -7.57
CA MET A 1 -11.75 -4.78 -7.86
C MET A 1 -11.84 -5.55 -6.55
N HIS A 2 -12.65 -6.60 -6.47
CA HIS A 2 -12.78 -7.41 -5.27
C HIS A 2 -11.58 -8.36 -5.19
N PRO A 3 -10.80 -8.39 -4.09
CA PRO A 3 -9.87 -9.48 -3.88
C PRO A 3 -10.70 -10.76 -3.72
N VAL A 4 -10.56 -11.66 -4.69
CA VAL A 4 -11.12 -13.01 -4.59
C VAL A 4 -10.14 -13.81 -3.73
N PRO A 5 -10.60 -14.54 -2.70
CA PRO A 5 -9.71 -15.37 -1.88
C PRO A 5 -9.18 -16.54 -2.71
N THR A 6 -8.09 -16.32 -3.43
CA THR A 6 -7.42 -17.33 -4.26
C THR A 6 -6.10 -17.83 -3.67
N GLY A 7 -5.66 -17.25 -2.54
CA GLY A 7 -4.50 -17.72 -1.78
C GLY A 7 -4.89 -18.83 -0.80
N SER A 8 -4.00 -19.81 -0.59
CA SER A 8 -4.21 -20.85 0.43
C SER A 8 -4.14 -20.24 1.83
N TYR A 9 -5.12 -20.59 2.66
CA TYR A 9 -5.20 -20.22 4.07
C TYR A 9 -5.20 -21.49 4.92
N GLU A 10 -4.29 -21.58 5.88
CA GLU A 10 -4.22 -22.63 6.90
C GLU A 10 -4.08 -21.95 8.27
N ALA A 11 -4.97 -22.28 9.21
CA ALA A 11 -5.03 -21.64 10.52
C ALA A 11 -3.72 -21.77 11.34
N ASP A 12 -2.95 -22.83 11.10
CA ASP A 12 -1.69 -23.13 11.81
C ASP A 12 -0.43 -22.65 11.05
N SER A 13 -0.59 -21.96 9.91
CA SER A 13 0.54 -21.47 9.12
C SER A 13 1.06 -20.11 9.63
N PHE A 14 2.38 -20.02 9.79
CA PHE A 14 3.09 -18.78 10.15
C PHE A 14 3.01 -17.70 9.05
N ALA A 15 2.66 -18.10 7.82
CA ALA A 15 2.48 -17.21 6.67
C ALA A 15 1.29 -17.69 5.83
N ASN A 16 0.22 -16.89 5.81
CA ASN A 16 -0.96 -17.16 5.01
C ASN A 16 -1.00 -16.24 3.78
N THR A 17 -1.25 -16.82 2.60
CA THR A 17 -1.29 -16.06 1.33
C THR A 17 -2.70 -15.57 0.97
N GLY A 18 -3.73 -16.14 1.61
CA GLY A 18 -5.10 -15.62 1.62
C GLY A 18 -5.52 -15.29 3.06
N LEU A 19 -6.43 -14.33 3.24
CA LEU A 19 -6.88 -13.90 4.57
C LEU A 19 -8.23 -14.51 4.99
N ASN A 20 -8.76 -15.46 4.18
CA ASN A 20 -10.08 -16.10 4.29
C ASN A 20 -11.24 -15.15 4.70
N HIS A 21 -11.22 -13.94 4.14
CA HIS A 21 -12.28 -12.95 4.27
C HIS A 21 -12.37 -12.11 2.99
N TRP A 22 -13.47 -11.38 2.85
CA TRP A 22 -13.67 -10.41 1.77
C TRP A 22 -13.27 -9.03 2.22
N SER A 23 -12.68 -8.23 1.32
CA SER A 23 -12.47 -6.81 1.57
C SER A 23 -13.02 -5.91 0.46
N VAL A 24 -13.51 -4.75 0.87
CA VAL A 24 -14.00 -3.70 -0.02
C VAL A 24 -13.12 -2.47 0.16
N GLN A 25 -12.58 -1.95 -0.95
CA GLN A 25 -11.56 -0.90 -0.92
C GLN A 25 -11.93 0.27 -1.82
N PRO A 26 -12.89 1.15 -1.44
CA PRO A 26 -13.12 2.38 -2.17
C PRO A 26 -11.82 3.20 -2.25
N THR A 27 -11.47 3.59 -3.47
CA THR A 27 -10.21 4.26 -3.78
C THR A 27 -10.49 5.56 -4.53
N ILE A 28 -9.86 6.64 -4.11
CA ILE A 28 -9.80 7.90 -4.87
C ILE A 28 -8.34 8.22 -5.16
N ALA A 29 -8.05 8.64 -6.38
CA ALA A 29 -6.70 9.02 -6.79
C ALA A 29 -6.69 10.35 -7.53
N TYR A 30 -5.65 11.12 -7.29
CA TYR A 30 -5.36 12.38 -7.96
C TYR A 30 -3.94 12.35 -8.53
N LYS A 31 -3.78 12.91 -9.73
CA LYS A 31 -2.48 13.07 -10.35
C LYS A 31 -2.38 14.45 -11.00
N TYR A 32 -1.30 15.15 -10.69
CA TYR A 32 -0.81 16.31 -11.42
C TYR A 32 0.44 15.92 -12.19
N PHE A 33 0.51 16.29 -13.47
CA PHE A 33 1.61 15.91 -14.34
C PHE A 33 2.00 17.05 -15.28
N ASP A 34 3.24 17.51 -15.14
CA ASP A 34 3.94 18.37 -16.10
C ASP A 34 5.08 17.57 -16.76
N PRO A 35 5.04 17.35 -18.11
CA PRO A 35 6.07 16.61 -18.83
C PRO A 35 7.51 17.11 -18.66
N GLN A 36 7.70 18.38 -18.31
CA GLN A 36 9.02 19.00 -18.14
C GLN A 36 9.23 19.54 -16.72
N GLY A 37 8.36 19.16 -15.79
CA GLY A 37 8.31 19.76 -14.47
C GLY A 37 7.80 18.78 -13.42
N LEU A 38 6.91 19.28 -12.59
CA LEU A 38 6.43 18.59 -11.41
C LEU A 38 5.48 17.42 -11.76
N ASP A 39 5.66 16.28 -11.13
CA ASP A 39 4.78 15.11 -11.17
C ASP A 39 4.40 14.76 -9.73
N VAL A 40 3.11 14.82 -9.41
CA VAL A 40 2.57 14.52 -8.09
C VAL A 40 1.42 13.54 -8.25
N SER A 41 1.43 12.47 -7.48
CA SER A 41 0.31 11.55 -7.38
C SER A 41 -0.02 11.24 -5.94
N LEU A 42 -1.32 11.16 -5.65
CA LEU A 42 -1.87 10.80 -4.37
C LEU A 42 -2.99 9.79 -4.60
N SER A 43 -3.04 8.72 -3.82
CA SER A 43 -4.13 7.75 -3.83
C SER A 43 -4.53 7.42 -2.40
N SER A 44 -5.81 7.56 -2.07
CA SER A 44 -6.34 7.25 -0.74
C SER A 44 -7.34 6.10 -0.85
N ARG A 45 -7.24 5.15 0.07
CA ARG A 45 -8.03 3.93 0.12
C ARG A 45 -8.53 3.70 1.54
N LEU A 46 -9.82 3.44 1.69
CA LEU A 46 -10.36 2.86 2.92
C LEU A 46 -10.54 1.37 2.71
N ILE A 47 -10.09 0.55 3.65
CA ILE A 47 -10.18 -0.90 3.57
C ILE A 47 -11.19 -1.36 4.62
N PHE A 48 -12.26 -1.99 4.18
CA PHE A 48 -13.25 -2.64 5.05
C PHE A 48 -13.13 -4.15 4.86
N ASN A 49 -12.91 -4.87 5.95
CA ASN A 49 -12.75 -6.32 5.96
C ASN A 49 -14.00 -6.98 6.53
N THR A 50 -14.41 -8.13 5.98
CA THR A 50 -15.39 -9.01 6.63
C THR A 50 -14.70 -9.91 7.64
N GLU A 51 -15.48 -10.56 8.49
CA GLU A 51 -14.98 -11.57 9.42
C GLU A 51 -14.32 -12.73 8.66
N ASN A 52 -13.19 -13.21 9.19
CA ASN A 52 -12.60 -14.49 8.84
C ASN A 52 -13.34 -15.59 9.62
N THR A 53 -14.05 -16.47 8.92
CA THR A 53 -14.94 -17.48 9.53
C THR A 53 -14.21 -18.57 10.30
N ASP A 54 -12.91 -18.77 10.07
CA ASP A 54 -12.14 -19.82 10.75
C ASP A 54 -11.57 -19.33 12.09
N THR A 55 -11.15 -18.06 12.14
CA THR A 55 -10.57 -17.43 13.34
C THR A 55 -11.56 -16.61 14.15
N HIS A 56 -12.73 -16.30 13.58
CA HIS A 56 -13.71 -15.38 14.13
C HIS A 56 -13.09 -14.00 14.42
N TYR A 57 -12.16 -13.58 13.56
CA TYR A 57 -11.44 -12.32 13.65
C TYR A 57 -11.83 -11.40 12.51
N THR A 58 -12.10 -10.13 12.82
CA THR A 58 -12.38 -9.07 11.87
C THR A 58 -11.34 -7.97 12.05
N SER A 59 -10.54 -7.73 11.01
CA SER A 59 -9.62 -6.59 11.01
C SER A 59 -10.40 -5.29 10.90
N GLY A 60 -9.99 -4.29 11.68
CA GLY A 60 -10.57 -2.96 11.69
C GLY A 60 -10.44 -2.25 10.34
N THR A 61 -11.15 -1.12 10.22
CA THR A 61 -11.09 -0.27 9.03
C THR A 61 -9.73 0.41 8.95
N GLU A 62 -9.07 0.31 7.80
CA GLU A 62 -7.77 0.94 7.57
C GLU A 62 -7.87 2.06 6.54
N LEU A 63 -7.15 3.16 6.78
CA LEU A 63 -6.87 4.20 5.79
C LEU A 63 -5.46 4.02 5.26
N VAL A 64 -5.31 3.90 3.95
CA VAL A 64 -4.01 3.88 3.26
C VAL A 64 -3.94 5.05 2.28
N ILE A 65 -2.88 5.83 2.38
CA ILE A 65 -2.58 6.95 1.49
C ILE A 65 -1.22 6.68 0.83
N ASP A 66 -1.23 6.38 -0.46
CA ASP A 66 -0.02 6.28 -1.28
C ASP A 66 0.29 7.64 -1.89
N TYR A 67 1.55 8.07 -1.84
CA TYR A 67 1.97 9.34 -2.41
C TYR A 67 3.28 9.23 -3.19
N ALA A 68 3.41 10.07 -4.20
CA ALA A 68 4.66 10.29 -4.90
C ALA A 68 4.76 11.74 -5.37
N VAL A 69 5.96 12.30 -5.27
CA VAL A 69 6.32 13.61 -5.78
C VAL A 69 7.66 13.51 -6.48
N GLY A 70 7.77 14.08 -7.67
CA GLY A 70 9.00 14.05 -8.42
C GLY A 70 9.06 15.12 -9.49
N ARG A 71 10.19 15.16 -10.19
CA ARG A 71 10.43 16.09 -11.29
C ARG A 71 10.87 15.34 -12.54
N ASN A 72 10.20 15.62 -13.64
CA ASN A 72 10.53 15.11 -14.97
C ASN A 72 11.72 15.87 -15.55
N LEU A 73 12.75 15.13 -15.95
CA LEU A 73 14.01 15.58 -16.52
C LEU A 73 14.22 14.85 -17.86
N GLY A 74 13.34 15.13 -18.82
CA GLY A 74 13.31 14.42 -20.10
C GLY A 74 12.87 12.97 -19.93
N LYS A 75 13.77 12.01 -20.15
CA LYS A 75 13.47 10.57 -20.01
C LYS A 75 13.54 10.07 -18.57
N VAL A 76 14.10 10.86 -17.66
CA VAL A 76 14.29 10.47 -16.26
C VAL A 76 13.31 11.25 -15.39
N LYS A 77 12.70 10.59 -14.42
CA LYS A 77 12.04 11.26 -13.28
C LYS A 77 12.71 10.83 -12.00
N ILE A 78 13.06 11.81 -11.17
CA ILE A 78 13.56 11.59 -9.81
C ILE A 78 12.54 12.13 -8.81
N GLY A 79 12.41 11.49 -7.67
CA GLY A 79 11.44 11.91 -6.67
C GLY A 79 11.54 11.19 -5.35
N ALA A 80 10.49 11.36 -4.56
CA ALA A 80 10.23 10.62 -3.34
C ALA A 80 8.84 9.98 -3.43
N THR A 81 8.69 8.82 -2.82
CA THR A 81 7.43 8.08 -2.74
C THR A 81 7.34 7.37 -1.41
N GLY A 82 6.12 7.04 -1.01
CA GLY A 82 5.86 6.36 0.24
C GLY A 82 4.38 6.14 0.45
N TYR A 83 4.05 5.72 1.66
CA TYR A 83 2.67 5.52 2.08
C TYR A 83 2.48 6.04 3.51
N TYR A 84 1.25 6.40 3.84
CA TYR A 84 0.76 6.54 5.20
C TYR A 84 -0.36 5.53 5.42
N LEU A 85 -0.31 4.77 6.49
CA LEU A 85 -1.32 3.81 6.88
C LEU A 85 -1.76 4.10 8.31
N LYS A 86 -3.07 4.16 8.53
CA LYS A 86 -3.65 4.28 9.86
C LYS A 86 -4.87 3.39 9.98
N GLN A 87 -4.87 2.53 10.97
CA GLN A 87 -6.05 1.79 11.38
C GLN A 87 -6.99 2.71 12.18
N LEU A 88 -8.21 2.87 11.69
CA LEU A 88 -9.21 3.81 12.20
C LEU A 88 -10.11 3.20 13.28
N THR A 89 -10.34 1.89 13.21
CA THR A 89 -11.16 1.15 14.18
C THR A 89 -10.40 -0.04 14.74
N ASP A 90 -10.77 -0.46 15.94
CA ASP A 90 -10.19 -1.63 16.59
C ASP A 90 -10.45 -2.90 15.77
N ASP A 91 -9.59 -3.89 15.94
CA ASP A 91 -9.88 -5.25 15.53
C ASP A 91 -10.96 -5.87 16.44
N GLU A 92 -11.74 -6.81 15.90
CA GLU A 92 -12.79 -7.53 16.65
C GLU A 92 -12.54 -9.04 16.59
N GLY A 93 -12.62 -9.73 17.73
CA GLY A 93 -12.49 -11.20 17.78
C GLY A 93 -11.82 -11.74 19.05
N PRO A 94 -11.64 -13.06 19.14
CA PRO A 94 -10.90 -13.69 20.22
C PRO A 94 -9.45 -13.19 20.29
N ALA A 95 -8.95 -12.91 21.50
CA ALA A 95 -7.57 -12.49 21.77
C ALA A 95 -7.12 -11.14 21.18
N VAL A 96 -8.05 -10.26 20.78
CA VAL A 96 -7.74 -8.85 20.50
C VAL A 96 -7.17 -8.19 21.76
N ALA A 97 -6.04 -7.49 21.62
CA ALA A 97 -5.42 -6.76 22.71
C ALA A 97 -6.37 -5.68 23.27
N SER A 98 -6.28 -5.39 24.56
CA SER A 98 -7.20 -4.44 25.24
C SER A 98 -7.13 -3.00 24.70
N ASP A 99 -6.11 -2.68 23.92
CA ASP A 99 -5.91 -1.39 23.22
C ASP A 99 -6.43 -1.39 21.77
N GLY A 100 -7.06 -2.49 21.33
CA GLY A 100 -7.64 -2.62 19.99
C GLY A 100 -6.65 -2.87 18.86
N HIS A 101 -5.34 -2.94 19.17
CA HIS A 101 -4.24 -3.24 18.25
C HIS A 101 -4.14 -2.35 16.99
N ARG A 102 -4.50 -1.07 17.10
CA ARG A 102 -4.46 -0.14 15.95
C ARG A 102 -3.05 0.07 15.42
N GLY A 103 -2.81 -0.33 14.17
CA GLY A 103 -1.56 -0.08 13.46
C GLY A 103 -1.46 1.33 12.86
N GLU A 104 -0.29 1.95 12.97
CA GLU A 104 0.06 3.19 12.25
C GLU A 104 1.43 3.06 11.59
N GLY A 105 1.54 3.48 10.33
CA GLY A 105 2.77 3.39 9.56
C GLY A 105 2.95 4.58 8.63
N LEU A 106 4.18 5.05 8.50
CA LEU A 106 4.57 6.04 7.49
C LEU A 106 5.88 5.59 6.89
N ALA A 107 5.91 5.39 5.57
CA ALA A 107 7.14 5.14 4.84
C ALA A 107 7.43 6.30 3.90
N ILE A 108 8.72 6.52 3.66
CA ILE A 108 9.21 7.45 2.64
C ILE A 108 10.52 6.95 2.07
N GLY A 109 10.76 7.19 0.79
CA GLY A 109 12.09 7.06 0.24
C GLY A 109 12.22 7.49 -1.22
N PRO A 110 13.45 7.46 -1.75
CA PRO A 110 13.76 7.94 -3.08
C PRO A 110 13.15 7.06 -4.17
N SER A 111 12.79 7.69 -5.28
CA SER A 111 12.31 7.01 -6.49
C SER A 111 13.01 7.52 -7.75
N LEU A 112 13.16 6.61 -8.70
CA LEU A 112 13.71 6.85 -10.02
C LEU A 112 12.83 6.15 -11.06
N THR A 113 12.43 6.88 -12.10
CA THR A 113 11.76 6.32 -13.26
C THR A 113 12.54 6.67 -14.52
N TYR A 114 12.69 5.70 -15.42
CA TYR A 114 13.21 5.88 -16.76
C TYR A 114 12.14 5.54 -17.81
N SER A 115 11.85 6.50 -18.68
CA SER A 115 10.90 6.39 -19.78
C SER A 115 11.64 6.08 -21.07
N PHE A 116 11.50 4.85 -21.58
CA PHE A 116 12.07 4.46 -22.87
C PHE A 116 11.36 5.17 -24.01
N ASN A 117 10.03 5.25 -23.91
CA ASN A 117 9.12 5.96 -24.79
C ASN A 117 7.80 6.25 -24.02
N PRO A 118 6.84 7.01 -24.58
CA PRO A 118 5.58 7.33 -23.89
C PRO A 118 4.74 6.12 -23.45
N GLY A 119 4.96 4.95 -24.04
CA GLY A 119 4.27 3.72 -23.74
C GLY A 119 5.06 2.73 -22.88
N MET A 120 6.33 3.00 -22.51
CA MET A 120 7.20 2.06 -21.79
C MET A 120 8.04 2.77 -20.72
N GLN A 121 7.91 2.34 -19.47
CA GLN A 121 8.62 2.93 -18.33
C GLN A 121 9.11 1.85 -17.36
N LEU A 122 10.29 2.07 -16.78
CA LEU A 122 10.83 1.29 -15.67
C LEU A 122 10.99 2.21 -14.47
N SER A 123 10.47 1.81 -13.32
CA SER A 123 10.60 2.57 -12.06
C SER A 123 11.22 1.70 -10.98
N ALA A 124 12.05 2.31 -10.15
CA ALA A 124 12.60 1.72 -8.94
C ALA A 124 12.43 2.68 -7.77
N SER A 125 12.17 2.16 -6.58
CA SER A 125 12.17 2.94 -5.34
C SER A 125 12.63 2.10 -4.16
N TRP A 126 13.30 2.73 -3.22
CA TRP A 126 13.53 2.21 -1.88
C TRP A 126 12.71 3.07 -0.92
N GLN A 127 12.01 2.45 0.03
CA GLN A 127 11.20 3.13 1.02
C GLN A 127 11.56 2.58 2.40
N HIS A 128 11.69 3.48 3.37
CA HIS A 128 11.95 3.14 4.76
C HIS A 128 10.77 3.58 5.63
N ASP A 129 10.32 2.71 6.53
CA ASP A 129 9.32 3.05 7.53
C ASP A 129 9.91 4.02 8.56
N VAL A 130 9.43 5.26 8.57
CA VAL A 130 9.83 6.30 9.52
C VAL A 130 8.91 6.36 10.74
N ILE A 131 7.69 5.80 10.64
CA ILE A 131 6.77 5.58 11.75
C ILE A 131 6.27 4.13 11.65
N ALA A 132 6.27 3.42 12.77
CA ALA A 132 5.72 2.08 12.91
C ALA A 132 5.21 1.86 14.34
N GLU A 133 3.90 1.99 14.54
CA GLU A 133 3.22 1.69 15.80
C GLU A 133 2.35 0.44 15.61
N ASN A 134 2.47 -0.53 16.51
CA ASN A 134 1.78 -1.84 16.44
C ASN A 134 1.96 -2.56 15.09
N ARG A 135 3.10 -2.34 14.42
CA ARG A 135 3.48 -2.98 13.16
C ARG A 135 4.98 -3.17 13.07
N SER A 136 5.45 -4.06 12.19
CA SER A 136 6.86 -4.17 11.87
C SER A 136 7.35 -2.94 11.12
N GLN A 137 8.55 -2.47 11.49
CA GLN A 137 9.30 -1.46 10.77
C GLN A 137 10.27 -2.16 9.80
N GLY A 138 10.39 -1.66 8.57
CA GLY A 138 11.36 -2.21 7.63
C GLY A 138 11.63 -1.35 6.40
N ASP A 139 12.34 -1.98 5.47
CA ASP A 139 12.70 -1.43 4.18
C ASP A 139 11.98 -2.18 3.06
N ALA A 140 11.43 -1.45 2.11
CA ALA A 140 10.81 -2.01 0.91
C ALA A 140 11.53 -1.52 -0.34
N VAL A 141 11.84 -2.45 -1.25
CA VAL A 141 12.37 -2.15 -2.58
C VAL A 141 11.33 -2.55 -3.61
N TRP A 142 10.93 -1.59 -4.45
CA TRP A 142 9.98 -1.80 -5.53
C TRP A 142 10.65 -1.63 -6.87
N VAL A 143 10.34 -2.53 -7.81
CA VAL A 143 10.72 -2.42 -9.22
C VAL A 143 9.47 -2.66 -10.05
N ASN A 144 9.10 -1.68 -10.89
CA ASN A 144 7.88 -1.70 -11.68
C ASN A 144 8.19 -1.48 -13.15
N PHE A 145 7.67 -2.34 -14.03
CA PHE A 145 7.69 -2.16 -15.46
C PHE A 145 6.28 -1.91 -15.98
N ALA A 146 6.06 -0.81 -16.69
CA ALA A 146 4.78 -0.43 -17.27
C ALA A 146 4.89 -0.36 -18.79
N THR A 147 3.95 -0.99 -19.49
CA THR A 147 3.86 -0.95 -20.95
C THR A 147 2.42 -0.77 -21.43
N LYS A 148 2.24 -0.11 -22.59
CA LYS A 148 0.96 -0.01 -23.30
C LYS A 148 0.93 -1.03 -24.45
N PHE A 149 -0.19 -1.75 -24.60
CA PHE A 149 -0.46 -2.69 -25.69
C PHE A 149 -1.53 -2.14 -26.63
#